data_AF-A0A1F6ZTB3-F1
#
_entry.id   AF-A0A1F6ZTB3-F1
#
_cell.length_a   1.000
_cell.length_b   1.000
_cell.length_c   1.000
_cell.angle_alpha   90.00
_cell.angle_beta   90.00
_cell.angle_gamma   90.00
#
_symmetry.space_group_name_H-M   'P 1'
#
loop_
_entity.id
_entity.type
_entity.pdbx_description
1 polymer ?
#
loop_
_entity_poly.entity_id
_entity_poly.type
_entity_poly.pdbx_seq_one_letter_code
_entity_poly.pdbx_strand_id
1 'polypeptide(L)' 'MFGFDIATILPPGSILLLVFKFFFIVCAVLYCLFAIVVIRQIIVMKNTLLTTFSPILQLAGYVHLLLAVLVVLLFLVIL' A
#
# COMPACT_ATOMS: atom_id res chain seq x y z
N MET A 1 -5.88 -15.18 33.79
CA MET A 1 -4.77 -14.71 32.92
C MET A 1 -4.95 -15.37 31.56
N PHE A 2 -5.80 -14.82 30.69
CA PHE A 2 -5.95 -15.31 29.31
C PHE A 2 -4.87 -14.64 28.46
N GLY A 3 -3.68 -15.24 28.43
CA GLY A 3 -2.64 -14.86 27.48
C GLY A 3 -3.03 -15.41 26.11
N PHE A 4 -3.43 -14.54 25.21
CA PHE A 4 -3.70 -14.88 23.82
C PHE A 4 -2.34 -15.05 23.11
N ASP A 5 -1.73 -16.22 23.21
CA ASP A 5 -0.45 -16.48 22.55
C ASP A 5 -0.67 -16.72 21.05
N ILE A 6 -0.51 -15.66 20.26
CA ILE A 6 -0.62 -15.67 18.79
C ILE A 6 0.24 -16.79 18.15
N ALA A 7 1.38 -17.11 18.77
CA ALA A 7 2.28 -18.18 18.33
C ALA A 7 1.64 -19.59 18.38
N THR A 8 0.66 -19.82 19.25
CA THR A 8 -0.07 -21.10 19.31
C THR A 8 -1.19 -21.22 18.28
N ILE A 9 -1.74 -20.08 17.84
CA ILE A 9 -2.84 -20.01 16.86
C ILE A 9 -2.29 -20.02 15.43
N LEU A 10 -1.13 -19.41 15.21
CA LEU A 10 -0.47 -19.31 13.90
C LEU A 10 0.94 -19.90 13.98
N PRO A 11 1.07 -21.23 14.13
CA PRO A 11 2.39 -21.85 14.12
C PRO A 11 3.11 -21.60 12.79
N PRO A 12 4.45 -21.48 12.80
CA PRO A 12 5.24 -21.37 11.58
C PRO A 12 4.93 -22.53 10.63
N GLY A 13 4.51 -22.23 9.40
CA GLY A 13 4.11 -23.23 8.40
C GLY A 13 2.63 -23.59 8.38
N SER A 14 1.78 -22.95 9.19
CA SER A 14 0.33 -23.10 9.08
C SER A 14 -0.22 -22.58 7.75
N ILE A 15 -1.18 -23.31 7.17
CA ILE A 15 -1.90 -22.91 5.95
C ILE A 15 -2.57 -21.55 6.14
N LEU A 16 -3.13 -21.30 7.32
CA LEU A 16 -3.75 -20.02 7.67
C LEU A 16 -2.76 -18.85 7.57
N LEU A 17 -1.54 -19.02 8.08
CA LEU A 17 -0.49 -18.00 7.95
C LEU A 17 -0.14 -17.77 6.48
N LEU A 18 0.03 -18.82 5.68
CA LEU A 18 0.30 -18.69 4.23
C LEU A 18 -0.80 -17.91 3.51
N VAL A 19 -2.07 -18.19 3.82
CA VAL A 19 -3.22 -17.45 3.27
C VAL A 19 -3.12 -15.97 3.64
N PHE A 20 -2.87 -15.62 4.90
CA PHE A 20 -2.70 -14.23 5.30
C PHE A 20 -1.53 -13.55 4.59
N LYS A 21 -0.39 -14.23 4.45
CA LYS A 21 0.76 -13.69 3.70
C LYS A 21 0.37 -13.32 2.26
N PHE A 22 -0.33 -14.22 1.58
CA PHE A 22 -0.84 -13.98 0.24
C PHE A 22 -1.80 -12.77 0.18
N PHE A 23 -2.79 -12.70 1.08
CA PHE A 23 -3.73 -11.57 1.14
C PHE A 23 -3.03 -10.23 1.41
N PHE A 24 -2.01 -10.20 2.28
CA PHE A 24 -1.24 -8.98 2.53
C PHE A 24 -0.49 -8.49 1.29
N ILE A 25 0.14 -9.40 0.54
CA ILE A 25 0.82 -9.05 -0.73
C ILE A 25 -0.19 -8.50 -1.74
N VAL A 26 -1.34 -9.17 -1.91
CA VAL A 26 -2.40 -8.70 -2.81
C VAL A 26 -2.90 -7.31 -2.40
N CYS A 27 -3.16 -7.07 -1.12
CA CYS A 27 -3.56 -5.76 -0.60
C CYS A 27 -2.51 -4.68 -0.87
N ALA A 28 -1.22 -4.99 -0.71
CA ALA A 28 -0.14 -4.05 -1.01
C ALA A 28 -0.09 -3.69 -2.49
N VAL A 29 -0.26 -4.68 -3.38
CA VAL A 29 -0.33 -4.44 -4.83
C VAL A 29 -1.53 -3.56 -5.19
N LEU A 30 -2.72 -3.85 -4.63
CA LEU A 30 -3.91 -3.04 -4.84
C LEU A 30 -3.72 -1.60 -4.33
N TYR A 31 -3.05 -1.42 -3.19
CA TYR A 31 -2.71 -0.10 -2.67
C TYR A 31 -1.76 0.66 -3.60
N CYS A 32 -0.78 -0.02 -4.20
CA CYS A 32 0.10 0.58 -5.20
C CYS A 32 -0.68 1.00 -6.46
N LEU A 33 -1.63 0.19 -6.93
CA LEU A 33 -2.53 0.58 -8.03
C LEU A 33 -3.38 1.80 -7.67
N PHE A 34 -3.88 1.86 -6.44
CA PHE A 34 -4.59 3.03 -5.93
C PHE A 34 -3.71 4.29 -5.96
N ALA A 35 -2.45 4.21 -5.53
CA ALA A 35 -1.52 5.35 -5.58
C ALA A 35 -1.29 5.87 -7.01
N ILE A 36 -1.25 4.98 -8.02
CA ILE A 36 -1.18 5.38 -9.44
C ILE A 36 -2.45 6.15 -9.85
N VAL A 37 -3.62 5.66 -9.42
CA VAL A 37 -4.90 6.34 -9.69
C VAL A 37 -4.91 7.74 -9.08
N VAL A 38 -4.40 7.90 -7.84
CA VAL A 38 -4.30 9.21 -7.18
C VAL A 38 -3.47 10.20 -8.00
N ILE A 39 -2.32 9.78 -8.55
CA ILE A 39 -1.52 10.66 -9.42
C ILE A 39 -2.29 11.07 -10.67
N ARG A 40 -3.01 10.13 -11.31
CA ARG A 40 -3.88 10.48 -12.45
C ARG A 40 -4.93 11.51 -12.05
N GLN A 41 -5.54 11.37 -10.88
CA GLN A 41 -6.53 12.32 -10.38
C GLN A 41 -5.92 13.69 -10.12
N ILE A 42 -4.71 13.77 -9.57
CA ILE A 42 -3.99 15.03 -9.37
C ILE A 42 -3.77 15.74 -10.72
N ILE A 43 -3.36 15.01 -11.75
CA ILE A 43 -3.12 15.58 -13.10
C ILE A 43 -4.43 16.04 -13.75
N VAL A 44 -5.49 15.24 -13.65
CA VAL A 44 -6.82 15.61 -14.18
C VAL A 44 -7.33 16.85 -13.45
N MET A 45 -7.23 16.90 -12.12
CA MET A 45 -7.67 18.03 -11.30
C MET A 45 -6.90 19.31 -11.64
N LYS A 46 -5.59 19.20 -11.90
CA LYS A 46 -4.76 20.31 -12.39
C LYS A 46 -5.26 20.88 -13.72
N ASN A 47 -5.76 20.04 -14.60
CA ASN A 47 -6.21 20.46 -15.94
C ASN A 47 -7.66 20.96 -15.96
N THR A 48 -8.46 20.68 -14.92
CA THR A 48 -9.88 21.07 -14.85
C THR A 48 -10.13 22.30 -13.99
N LEU A 49 -9.34 22.51 -12.93
CA LEU A 49 -9.50 23.67 -12.07
C LEU A 49 -8.82 24.90 -12.68
N LEU A 50 -9.53 26.02 -12.70
CA LEU A 50 -9.01 27.33 -13.13
C LEU A 50 -8.04 27.97 -12.12
N THR A 51 -7.67 27.23 -11.06
CA THR A 51 -6.80 27.71 -9.98
C THR A 51 -5.36 27.25 -10.22
N THR A 52 -4.40 28.04 -9.74
CA THR A 52 -2.99 27.66 -9.77
C THR A 52 -2.80 26.40 -8.93
N PHE A 53 -2.66 25.26 -9.62
CA PHE A 53 -2.46 23.99 -8.95
C PHE A 53 -1.09 23.96 -8.29
N SER A 54 -1.06 23.65 -6.99
CA SER A 54 0.19 23.69 -6.23
C SER A 54 1.14 22.58 -6.70
N PRO A 55 2.36 22.90 -7.17
CA PRO A 55 3.35 21.89 -7.56
C PRO A 55 3.74 20.97 -6.39
N ILE A 56 3.54 21.43 -5.16
CA ILE A 56 3.75 20.65 -3.93
C ILE A 56 2.81 19.44 -3.89
N LEU A 57 1.56 19.59 -4.32
CA LEU A 57 0.60 18.48 -4.33
C LEU A 57 0.98 17.42 -5.35
N GLN A 58 1.53 17.83 -6.50
CA GLN A 58 2.04 16.90 -7.50
C GLN A 58 3.29 16.14 -6.99
N LEU A 59 4.21 16.84 -6.33
CA LEU A 59 5.37 16.21 -5.70
C LEU A 59 4.96 15.22 -4.61
N ALA A 60 4.02 15.62 -3.74
CA ALA A 60 3.48 14.74 -2.70
C ALA A 60 2.85 13.47 -3.28
N GLY A 61 2.15 13.57 -4.42
CA GLY A 61 1.62 12.42 -5.15
C GLY A 61 2.69 11.44 -5.62
N TYR A 62 3.80 11.94 -6.18
CA TYR A 62 4.91 11.07 -6.60
C TYR A 62 5.65 10.44 -5.42
N VAL A 63 5.87 11.19 -4.34
CA VAL A 63 6.46 10.65 -3.09
C VAL A 63 5.56 9.57 -2.52
N HIS A 64 4.25 9.79 -2.48
CA HIS A 64 3.28 8.79 -2.04
C HIS A 64 3.33 7.51 -2.88
N LEU A 65 3.42 7.62 -4.22
CA LEU A 65 3.58 6.44 -5.08
C LEU A 65 4.90 5.70 -4.80
N LEU A 66 6.01 6.42 -4.64
CA LEU A 66 7.29 5.81 -4.29
C LEU A 66 7.18 5.00 -2.99
N LEU A 67 6.56 5.58 -1.96
CA LEU A 67 6.33 4.88 -0.69
C LEU A 67 5.44 3.64 -0.87
N ALA A 68 4.38 3.72 -1.68
CA ALA A 68 3.52 2.57 -1.97
C ALA A 68 4.29 1.43 -2.65
N VAL A 69 5.17 1.74 -3.60
CA VAL A 69 6.06 0.75 -4.23
C VAL A 69 7.01 0.13 -3.21
N LEU A 70 7.61 0.94 -2.33
CA LEU A 70 8.49 0.44 -1.28
C LEU A 70 7.77 -0.49 -0.30
N VAL A 71 6.51 -0.22 0.04
CA VAL A 71 5.69 -1.11 0.87
C VAL A 71 5.47 -2.47 0.19
N VAL A 72 5.18 -2.49 -1.11
CA VAL A 72 5.06 -3.75 -1.86
C VAL A 72 6.37 -4.53 -1.81
N LEU A 73 7.51 -3.88 -2.07
CA LEU A 73 8.82 -4.52 -2.01
C LEU A 73 9.13 -5.06 -0.61
N LEU A 74 8.80 -4.30 0.43
CA LEU A 74 8.98 -4.72 1.82
C LEU A 74 8.16 -5.98 2.11
N PHE A 75 6.92 -6.05 1.63
CA PHE A 75 6.07 -7.23 1.81
C PHE A 75 6.63 -8.45 1.07
N LEU A 76 7.17 -8.27 -0.14
CA LEU A 76 7.81 -9.36 -0.89
C LEU A 76 9.10 -9.89 -0.27
N VAL A 77 9.84 -9.05 0.47
CA VAL A 77 11.12 -9.42 1.10
C VAL A 77 10.91 -10.07 2.47
N ILE A 78 9.97 -9.55 3.27
CA ILE A 78 9.81 -9.94 4.67
C ILE A 78 8.82 -11.10 4.84
N LEU A 79 7.76 -11.14 4.02
CA LEU A 79 6.60 -11.98 4.23
C LEU A 79 6.66 -13.27 3.42
#